data_AF-A0A2H9N9P1-F1
#
_entry.id   AF-A0A2H9N9P1-F1
#
_cell.length_a   1.000
_cell.length_b   1.000
_cell.length_c   1.000
_cell.angle_alpha   90.00
_cell.angle_beta   90.00
_cell.angle_gamma   90.00
#
_symmetry.space_group_name_H-M   'P 1'
#
loop_
_entity.id
_entity.type
_entity.pdbx_description
1 polymer ?
#
loop_
_entity_poly.entity_id
_entity_poly.type
_entity_poly.pdbx_seq_one_letter_code
_entity_poly.pdbx_strand_id
1 'polypeptide(L)' 'INCDGCLSDSPRIFSYCNVCEIRKCGKEKSVMNCASCADYPCEKLSKLFAGYSKAKETLDEIRREYGII' A
#
# COMPACT_ATOMS: atom_id res chain seq x y z
N ILE A 1 2.89 -5.57 15.29
CA ILE A 1 1.69 -5.06 14.57
C ILE A 1 1.40 -6.05 13.45
N ASN A 2 0.22 -6.66 13.40
CA ASN A 2 -0.12 -7.70 12.42
C ASN A 2 -0.94 -7.08 11.28
N CYS A 3 -0.31 -6.83 10.13
CA CYS A 3 -0.96 -6.36 8.91
C CYS A 3 -0.66 -7.34 7.80
N ASP A 4 -1.63 -8.18 7.45
CA ASP A 4 -1.48 -9.24 6.44
C ASP A 4 -1.60 -8.70 4.99
N GLY A 5 -1.48 -7.38 4.80
CA GLY A 5 -1.57 -6.72 3.50
C GLY A 5 -2.95 -6.12 3.19
N CYS A 6 -2.99 -5.26 2.17
CA CYS A 6 -4.18 -4.44 1.86
C CYS A 6 -5.38 -5.26 1.38
N LEU A 7 -5.12 -6.36 0.67
CA LEU A 7 -6.16 -7.27 0.15
C LEU A 7 -6.59 -8.35 1.14
N SER A 8 -5.89 -8.49 2.28
CA SER A 8 -6.26 -9.50 3.26
C SER A 8 -7.59 -9.16 3.91
N ASP A 9 -8.49 -10.14 3.93
CA ASP A 9 -9.73 -10.13 4.71
C ASP A 9 -9.60 -10.99 5.98
N SER A 10 -8.37 -11.34 6.34
CA SER A 10 -8.04 -12.07 7.57
C SER A 10 -8.56 -11.31 8.80
N PRO A 11 -9.19 -11.99 9.77
CA PRO A 11 -9.53 -11.39 11.06
C PRO A 11 -8.28 -11.04 11.88
N ARG A 12 -7.08 -11.45 11.44
CA ARG A 12 -5.79 -11.14 12.09
C ARG A 12 -5.23 -9.77 11.72
N ILE A 13 -5.96 -8.96 10.95
CA ILE A 13 -5.61 -7.55 10.78
C ILE A 13 -5.89 -6.77 12.07
N PHE A 14 -4.90 -6.03 12.56
CA PHE A 14 -5.08 -5.20 13.75
C PHE A 14 -6.09 -4.06 13.50
N SER A 15 -6.68 -3.51 14.57
CA SER A 15 -7.83 -2.59 14.52
C SER A 15 -7.65 -1.40 13.57
N TYR A 16 -6.44 -0.86 13.46
CA TYR A 16 -6.15 0.26 12.56
C TYR A 16 -6.35 -0.08 11.08
N CYS A 17 -6.20 -1.33 10.66
CA CYS A 17 -6.45 -1.74 9.27
C CYS A 17 -7.90 -1.49 8.82
N ASN A 18 -8.84 -1.36 9.75
CA ASN A 18 -10.24 -1.02 9.46
C ASN A 18 -10.44 0.45 9.10
N VAL A 19 -9.51 1.33 9.51
CA VAL A 19 -9.56 2.79 9.28
C VAL A 19 -8.37 3.28 8.45
N CYS A 20 -7.61 2.36 7.85
CA CYS A 20 -6.45 2.69 7.04
C CYS A 20 -6.89 3.21 5.67
N GLU A 21 -6.76 4.52 5.45
CA GLU A 21 -7.12 5.19 4.19
C GLU A 21 -6.35 4.67 2.97
N ILE A 22 -5.09 4.24 3.16
CA ILE A 22 -4.28 3.63 2.08
C ILE A 22 -4.90 2.29 1.65
N ARG A 23 -5.31 1.46 2.62
CA ARG A 23 -5.97 0.17 2.35
C ARG A 23 -7.32 0.39 1.68
N LYS A 24 -8.13 1.32 2.19
CA LYS A 24 -9.42 1.69 1.59
C LYS A 24 -9.27 2.11 0.13
N CYS A 25 -8.35 3.03 -0.15
CA CYS A 25 -8.05 3.50 -1.51
C CYS A 25 -7.61 2.35 -2.43
N GLY A 26 -6.73 1.46 -1.95
CA GLY A 26 -6.29 0.29 -2.72
C GLY A 26 -7.43 -0.66 -3.09
N LYS A 27 -8.36 -0.90 -2.14
CA LYS A 27 -9.56 -1.70 -2.38
C LYS A 27 -10.51 -1.04 -3.37
N GLU A 28 -10.81 0.24 -3.22
CA GLU A 28 -11.70 0.99 -4.13
C GLU A 28 -11.16 1.00 -5.58
N LYS A 29 -9.84 1.11 -5.74
CA LYS A 29 -9.17 1.06 -7.05
C LYS A 29 -8.91 -0.36 -7.56
N SER A 30 -9.24 -1.38 -6.78
CA SER A 30 -8.98 -2.79 -7.11
C SER A 30 -7.52 -3.07 -7.51
N VAL A 31 -6.56 -2.42 -6.84
CA VAL A 31 -5.12 -2.62 -7.09
C VAL A 31 -4.55 -3.63 -6.09
N MET A 32 -3.65 -4.50 -6.55
CA MET A 32 -3.01 -5.50 -5.68
C MET A 32 -2.18 -4.86 -4.56
N ASN A 33 -1.48 -3.79 -4.91
CA ASN A 33 -0.74 -2.93 -3.99
C ASN A 33 -0.58 -1.55 -4.64
N CYS A 34 -0.01 -0.62 -3.89
CA CYS A 34 0.21 0.74 -4.38
C CYS A 34 1.17 0.79 -5.58
N ALA A 35 2.10 -0.15 -5.70
CA ALA A 35 3.03 -0.20 -6.84
C ALA A 35 2.31 -0.45 -8.16
N SER A 36 1.20 -1.19 -8.15
CA SER A 36 0.33 -1.42 -9.32
C SER A 36 -0.63 -0.26 -9.62
N CYS A 37 -0.63 0.80 -8.82
CA CYS A 37 -1.52 1.94 -9.02
C CYS A 37 -0.96 2.89 -10.10
N ALA A 38 -1.81 3.35 -11.01
CA ALA A 38 -1.43 4.34 -12.04
C ALA A 38 -1.03 5.69 -11.42
N ASP A 39 -1.62 6.04 -10.28
CA ASP A 39 -1.34 7.30 -9.57
C ASP A 39 -0.14 7.18 -8.62
N TYR A 40 0.62 6.08 -8.65
CA TYR A 40 1.76 5.92 -7.78
C TYR A 40 2.99 6.68 -8.33
N PRO A 41 3.69 7.47 -7.49
CA PRO A 41 3.40 7.78 -6.09
C PRO A 41 2.32 8.88 -5.94
N CYS A 42 1.51 8.84 -4.87
CA CYS A 42 0.49 9.86 -4.59
C CYS A 42 0.55 10.41 -3.16
N GLU A 43 -0.15 11.53 -2.93
CA GLU A 43 -0.16 12.25 -1.65
C GLU A 43 -0.68 11.41 -0.47
N LYS A 44 -1.54 10.41 -0.70
CA LYS A 44 -2.00 9.52 0.39
C LYS A 44 -0.85 8.71 1.00
N LEU A 45 0.26 8.53 0.27
CA LEU A 45 1.44 7.81 0.72
C LEU A 45 2.52 8.73 1.33
N SER A 46 2.37 10.05 1.22
CA SER A 46 3.41 11.02 1.65
C SER A 46 3.77 10.84 3.12
N LYS A 47 2.77 10.76 4.00
CA LYS A 47 2.95 10.52 5.44
C LYS A 47 3.59 9.17 5.75
N LEU A 48 3.20 8.12 5.02
CA LEU A 48 3.79 6.79 5.20
C LEU A 48 5.28 6.81 4.82
N PHE A 49 5.63 7.43 3.69
CA PHE A 49 7.01 7.52 3.24
C PHE A 49 7.88 8.42 4.12
N ALA A 50 7.31 9.48 4.67
CA ALA A 50 8.00 10.34 5.63
C ALA A 50 8.31 9.62 6.95
N GLY A 51 7.36 8.81 7.45
CA GLY A 51 7.54 8.04 8.69
C GLY A 51 8.27 6.70 8.51
N TYR A 52 8.27 6.14 7.30
CA TYR A 52 8.83 4.83 6.99
C TYR A 52 9.25 4.74 5.52
N SER A 53 10.44 5.25 5.21
CA SER A 53 11.00 5.31 3.86
C SER A 53 11.09 3.94 3.17
N LYS A 54 11.27 2.86 3.95
CA LYS A 54 11.37 1.50 3.43
C LYS A 54 10.12 1.08 2.65
N ALA A 55 8.94 1.59 3.00
CA ALA A 55 7.73 1.33 2.21
C ALA A 55 7.85 1.87 0.77
N LYS A 56 8.47 3.04 0.58
CA LYS A 56 8.70 3.59 -0.77
C LYS A 56 9.68 2.72 -1.55
N GLU A 57 10.80 2.36 -0.94
CA GLU A 57 11.81 1.50 -1.56
C GLU A 57 11.20 0.19 -2.06
N THR A 58 10.44 -0.51 -1.22
CA THR A 58 9.78 -1.76 -1.58
C THR A 58 8.78 -1.59 -2.71
N LEU A 59 7.98 -0.51 -2.72
CA LEU A 59 7.02 -0.26 -3.79
C LEU A 59 7.73 0.12 -5.10
N ASP A 60 8.83 0.87 -5.05
CA ASP A 60 9.67 1.19 -6.21
C ASP A 60 10.35 -0.07 -6.78
N GLU A 61 10.82 -0.98 -5.92
CA GLU A 61 11.36 -2.30 -6.30
C GLU A 61 10.33 -3.13 -7.06
N ILE A 62 9.12 -3.28 -6.49
CA ILE A 62 8.01 -4.00 -7.14
C ILE A 62 7.72 -3.40 -8.53
N ARG A 63 7.68 -2.06 -8.66
CA ARG A 63 7.43 -1.45 -9.98
C ARG A 63 8.49 -1.79 -11.01
N ARG A 64 9.76 -1.83 -10.61
CA ARG A 64 10.86 -2.23 -11.50
C ARG A 64 10.77 -3.70 -11.88
N GLU A 65 10.52 -4.58 -10.91
CA GLU A 65 10.46 -6.04 -11.12
C GLU A 65 9.33 -6.43 -12.07
N TYR A 66 8.16 -5.80 -11.95
CA TYR A 66 6.99 -6.10 -12.80
C TYR A 66 6.92 -5.22 -14.06
N GLY A 67 7.93 -4.40 -14.35
CA GLY A 67 7.96 -3.55 -15.54
C GLY A 67 6.84 -2.48 -15.57
N ILE A 68 6.36 -2.04 -14.41
CA ILE A 68 5.30 -1.02 -14.24
C ILE A 68 5.94 0.38 -14.30
N ILE A 69 6.90 0.56 -15.21
CA ILE A 69 7.69 1.78 -15.39
C ILE A 69 7.27 2.47 -16.68
#